data_AF-A0A6A6PY78-F1
#
_entry.id   AF-A0A6A6PY78-F1
#
_cell.length_a   1.000
_cell.length_b   1.000
_cell.length_c   1.000
_cell.angle_alpha   90.00
_cell.angle_beta   90.00
_cell.angle_gamma   90.00
#
_symmetry.space_group_name_H-M   'P 1'
#
loop_
_entity.id
_entity.type
_entity.pdbx_description
1 polymer ?
#
loop_
_entity_poly.entity_id
_entity_poly.type
_entity_poly.pdbx_seq_one_letter_code
_entity_poly.pdbx_strand_id
1 'polypeptide(L)'
;MKSSCGAQTTFNNATFERRKFKCIDYYPHRSDMSTAGLPQLLAALNERGISPNREDAAPSDSPQTKERMAEWAETYLSPDTLLTREELIFHESGHAGKPAPGTANYHISDESFECAITALEAGAEAIEKQCRRLESQKRAIQDIISRNVAAPQPRTIGSTHAKASLDFEHAESLASLRGRLQTSMRQSDAASQTLPTDVDRLLEKDDRLLDGLEKVLGQLASPAQRDSAEEVQRLCQALTTQMSADIHLQLDQVYHTAAAKYQRRSASSNQSEELSDNVQQKQSLQSELDELCREIDSLSAMAVDTQFKQPTLRALQSAQSDEDHAKALWSGYLAAVFQYLTARLEVAHDHFQHSHHHRAALTTISSALEAVLASGVEAQQTSQHSPVKSSAKGLKPLRLVQANLSENQDPVVQLLRMLDVRVPNPSDPAKLAESLEKAVKEQQKKLDALSTKSEESVAEQVSRSLALANSDSAALLGAVYSPTRFGQPRVLTAETQAGIDQLEESTREIGNHMRGLNVDAVAATVRERQQALLQRLRD
;
A
#
# COMPACT_ATOMS: atom_id res chain seq x y z
N MET A 1 -5.17 88.44 -25.69
CA MET A 1 -3.89 88.67 -26.42
C MET A 1 -3.36 87.28 -26.76
N LYS A 2 -3.70 86.74 -27.94
CA LYS A 2 -2.96 86.82 -29.21
C LYS A 2 -1.53 86.27 -29.13
N SER A 3 -1.24 85.42 -30.13
CA SER A 3 0.04 84.90 -30.61
C SER A 3 0.44 83.53 -30.03
N SER A 4 0.21 82.41 -30.71
CA SER A 4 0.74 81.96 -32.02
C SER A 4 2.19 81.50 -31.93
N CYS A 5 2.39 80.18 -31.95
CA CYS A 5 3.53 79.57 -32.64
C CYS A 5 3.10 78.18 -33.12
N GLY A 6 2.91 78.05 -34.43
CA GLY A 6 2.69 76.79 -35.12
C GLY A 6 3.93 76.39 -35.89
N ALA A 7 4.15 75.08 -36.01
CA ALA A 7 4.87 74.41 -37.08
C ALA A 7 4.44 72.94 -37.02
N GLN A 8 3.49 72.51 -37.85
CA GLN A 8 3.73 71.86 -39.14
C GLN A 8 4.60 70.60 -39.03
N THR A 9 3.93 69.47 -38.81
CA THR A 9 4.45 68.15 -39.20
C THR A 9 3.50 67.54 -40.21
N THR A 10 4.06 67.29 -41.39
CA THR A 10 3.45 66.79 -42.61
C THR A 10 2.77 65.44 -42.43
N PHE A 11 1.51 65.40 -42.85
CA PHE A 11 0.67 64.21 -42.98
C PHE A 11 1.04 63.48 -44.27
N ASN A 12 1.85 62.42 -44.19
CA ASN A 12 2.07 61.51 -45.31
C ASN A 12 1.12 60.32 -45.18
N ASN A 13 0.01 60.41 -45.93
CA ASN A 13 -0.85 59.30 -46.29
C ASN A 13 -0.04 58.27 -47.10
N ALA A 14 0.15 57.07 -46.56
CA ALA A 14 0.54 55.89 -47.31
C ALA A 14 -0.50 54.79 -47.08
N THR A 15 -1.50 54.80 -47.97
CA THR A 15 -2.23 53.64 -48.52
C THR A 15 -2.06 52.30 -47.81
N PHE A 16 -3.02 51.97 -46.94
CA PHE A 16 -3.25 50.60 -46.50
C PHE A 16 -4.16 49.90 -47.54
N GLU A 17 -3.56 49.05 -48.37
CA GLU A 17 -4.27 48.17 -49.29
C GLU A 17 -5.25 47.28 -48.52
N ARG A 18 -6.56 47.55 -48.68
CA ARG A 18 -7.61 46.60 -48.37
C ARG A 18 -7.45 45.40 -49.31
N ARG A 19 -6.81 44.33 -48.84
CA ARG A 19 -7.00 42.99 -49.41
C ARG A 19 -8.46 42.60 -49.17
N LYS A 20 -9.29 42.86 -50.17
CA LYS A 20 -10.63 42.31 -50.32
C LYS A 20 -10.49 40.78 -50.30
N PHE A 21 -10.94 40.14 -49.23
CA PHE A 21 -11.31 38.73 -49.30
C PHE A 21 -12.48 38.64 -50.28
N LYS A 22 -12.18 38.13 -51.47
CA LYS A 22 -13.16 37.80 -52.49
C LYS A 22 -13.82 36.51 -52.01
N CYS A 23 -15.03 36.62 -51.44
CA CYS A 23 -15.93 35.48 -51.32
C CYS A 23 -16.10 34.91 -52.73
N ILE A 24 -15.60 33.70 -52.94
CA ILE A 24 -15.86 32.92 -54.13
C ILE A 24 -17.24 32.31 -53.88
N ASP A 25 -18.27 33.04 -54.28
CA ASP A 25 -19.61 32.46 -54.48
C ASP A 25 -19.51 31.47 -55.64
N TYR A 26 -19.43 30.19 -55.31
CA TYR A 26 -19.54 29.10 -56.29
C TYR A 26 -20.97 28.56 -56.23
N TYR A 27 -21.89 29.24 -56.92
CA TYR A 27 -23.15 28.65 -57.35
C TYR A 27 -22.91 27.90 -58.66
N PRO A 28 -23.09 26.57 -58.74
CA PRO A 28 -23.19 25.93 -60.03
C PRO A 28 -24.61 26.13 -60.58
N HIS A 29 -24.64 26.61 -61.81
CA HIS A 29 -25.82 26.74 -62.64
C HIS A 29 -26.61 25.43 -62.72
N ARG A 30 -27.91 25.57 -62.47
CA ARG A 30 -28.95 24.58 -62.67
C ARG A 30 -29.30 24.49 -64.16
N SER A 31 -28.60 23.63 -64.90
CA SER A 31 -29.04 23.10 -66.21
C SER A 31 -27.97 22.15 -66.77
N ASP A 32 -28.14 20.85 -66.48
CA ASP A 32 -27.78 19.68 -67.32
C ASP A 32 -27.86 18.40 -66.46
N MET A 33 -29.08 18.03 -66.05
CA MET A 33 -29.39 16.93 -65.13
C MET A 33 -29.76 15.64 -65.90
N SER A 34 -28.86 15.12 -66.74
CA SER A 34 -29.11 13.80 -67.37
C SER A 34 -27.86 12.91 -67.52
N THR A 35 -26.67 13.36 -67.12
CA THR A 35 -25.43 12.57 -67.25
C THR A 35 -24.58 12.50 -65.98
N ALA A 36 -25.00 13.15 -64.88
CA ALA A 36 -24.20 13.29 -63.66
C ALA A 36 -24.28 12.09 -62.69
N GLY A 37 -25.27 11.20 -62.80
CA GLY A 37 -25.45 10.09 -61.85
C GLY A 37 -24.40 8.97 -61.98
N LEU A 38 -23.91 8.70 -63.19
CA LEU A 38 -22.93 7.64 -63.46
C LEU A 38 -21.52 7.95 -62.89
N PRO A 39 -20.95 9.16 -63.07
CA PRO A 39 -19.67 9.49 -62.43
C PRO A 39 -19.76 9.53 -60.91
N GLN A 40 -20.92 9.87 -60.34
CA GLN A 40 -21.15 9.87 -58.89
C GLN A 40 -21.19 8.44 -58.31
N LEU A 41 -21.83 7.50 -59.02
CA LEU A 41 -21.81 6.07 -58.66
C LEU A 41 -20.39 5.49 -58.71
N LEU A 42 -19.63 5.78 -59.78
CA LEU A 42 -18.26 5.29 -59.92
C LEU A 42 -17.31 5.92 -58.89
N ALA A 43 -17.49 7.20 -58.55
CA ALA A 43 -16.74 7.86 -57.48
C ALA A 43 -17.00 7.20 -56.11
N ALA A 44 -18.27 6.98 -55.76
CA ALA A 44 -18.66 6.35 -54.49
C ALA A 44 -18.18 4.90 -54.36
N LEU A 45 -18.17 4.13 -55.45
CA LEU A 45 -17.63 2.75 -55.47
C LEU A 45 -16.11 2.71 -55.33
N ASN A 46 -15.42 3.63 -56.00
CA ASN A 46 -13.96 3.74 -55.93
C ASN A 46 -13.49 4.21 -54.55
N GLU A 47 -14.21 5.13 -53.91
CA GLU A 47 -13.94 5.61 -52.55
C GLU A 47 -14.05 4.49 -51.49
N ARG A 48 -14.84 3.44 -51.79
CA ARG A 48 -15.02 2.24 -50.96
C ARG A 48 -14.10 1.08 -51.32
N GLY A 49 -13.16 1.27 -52.25
CA GLY A 49 -12.16 0.26 -52.62
C GLY A 49 -12.72 -0.95 -53.38
N ILE A 50 -13.95 -0.85 -53.89
CA ILE A 50 -14.56 -1.88 -54.71
C ILE A 50 -14.18 -1.58 -56.17
N SER A 51 -13.22 -2.31 -56.72
CA SER A 51 -12.84 -2.15 -58.13
C SER A 51 -13.98 -2.65 -59.03
N PRO A 52 -14.66 -1.80 -59.80
CA PRO A 52 -15.70 -2.26 -60.70
C PRO A 52 -15.05 -3.01 -61.87
N ASN A 53 -15.48 -4.24 -62.13
CA ASN A 53 -15.09 -4.96 -63.33
C ASN A 53 -15.67 -4.20 -64.53
N ARG A 54 -14.82 -3.75 -65.45
CA ARG A 54 -15.16 -2.79 -66.52
C ARG A 54 -16.26 -3.30 -67.49
N GLU A 55 -16.56 -4.59 -67.44
CA GLU A 55 -17.56 -5.27 -68.24
C GLU A 55 -18.98 -5.19 -67.62
N ASP A 56 -19.12 -5.08 -66.30
CA ASP A 56 -20.43 -4.94 -65.61
C ASP A 56 -20.87 -3.48 -65.45
N ALA A 57 -19.93 -2.53 -65.62
CA ALA A 57 -20.17 -1.09 -65.58
C ALA A 57 -20.40 -0.46 -66.97
N ALA A 58 -20.57 -1.28 -68.01
CA ALA A 58 -21.07 -0.84 -69.31
C ALA A 58 -22.61 -0.85 -69.26
N PRO A 59 -23.29 0.29 -69.01
CA PRO A 59 -24.73 0.33 -69.07
C PRO A 59 -25.19 -0.07 -70.48
N SER A 60 -26.01 -1.11 -70.57
CA SER A 60 -26.76 -1.46 -71.79
C SER A 60 -27.27 -0.16 -72.44
N ASP A 61 -26.96 0.06 -73.73
CA ASP A 61 -27.03 1.35 -74.46
C ASP A 61 -28.40 2.06 -74.53
N SER A 62 -29.38 1.58 -73.78
CA SER A 62 -30.68 2.23 -73.61
C SER A 62 -30.57 3.49 -72.72
N PRO A 63 -30.93 4.69 -73.25
CA PRO A 63 -30.87 5.95 -72.48
C PRO A 63 -31.80 5.94 -71.26
N GLN A 64 -32.91 5.19 -71.33
CA GLN A 64 -33.91 5.07 -70.28
C GLN A 64 -33.40 4.34 -69.03
N THR A 65 -32.46 3.40 -69.20
CA THR A 65 -31.86 2.66 -68.08
C THR A 65 -30.80 3.51 -67.37
N LYS A 66 -30.09 4.37 -68.13
CA LYS A 66 -29.13 5.34 -67.57
C LYS A 66 -29.84 6.40 -66.71
N GLU A 67 -31.00 6.88 -67.17
CA GLU A 67 -31.81 7.86 -66.43
C GLU A 67 -32.38 7.26 -65.14
N ARG A 68 -32.94 6.04 -65.19
CA ARG A 68 -33.40 5.33 -63.98
C ARG A 68 -32.28 5.01 -63.00
N MET A 69 -31.10 4.67 -63.50
CA MET A 69 -29.93 4.39 -62.66
C MET A 69 -29.36 5.67 -62.06
N ALA A 70 -29.46 6.81 -62.75
CA ALA A 70 -29.11 8.12 -62.21
C ALA A 70 -30.11 8.56 -61.13
N GLU A 71 -31.42 8.43 -61.34
CA GLU A 71 -32.43 8.69 -60.31
C GLU A 71 -32.26 7.79 -59.08
N TRP A 72 -31.95 6.50 -59.29
CA TRP A 72 -31.65 5.58 -58.20
C TRP A 72 -30.37 5.98 -57.45
N ALA A 73 -29.31 6.35 -58.16
CA ALA A 73 -28.07 6.80 -57.53
C ALA A 73 -28.27 8.10 -56.74
N GLU A 74 -29.05 9.04 -57.24
CA GLU A 74 -29.34 10.28 -56.51
C GLU A 74 -30.21 10.02 -55.26
N THR A 75 -31.19 9.12 -55.37
CA THR A 75 -32.11 8.77 -54.26
C THR A 75 -31.43 7.97 -53.16
N TYR A 76 -30.51 7.05 -53.49
CA TYR A 76 -29.94 6.09 -52.53
C TYR A 76 -28.44 6.29 -52.24
N LEU A 77 -27.69 7.02 -53.08
CA LEU A 77 -26.27 7.38 -52.87
C LEU A 77 -26.09 8.89 -52.60
N SER A 78 -26.98 9.46 -51.80
CA SER A 78 -26.79 10.81 -51.25
C SER A 78 -25.81 10.76 -50.06
N PRO A 79 -25.07 11.85 -49.78
CA PRO A 79 -24.12 11.89 -48.65
C PRO A 79 -24.79 11.62 -47.29
N ASP A 80 -26.09 11.89 -47.17
CA ASP A 80 -26.87 11.62 -45.95
C ASP A 80 -27.22 10.12 -45.78
N THR A 81 -27.17 9.32 -46.85
CA THR A 81 -27.48 7.88 -46.83
C THR A 81 -26.24 6.99 -46.88
N LEU A 82 -25.06 7.57 -47.10
CA LEU A 82 -23.78 6.87 -47.21
C LEU A 82 -22.94 7.09 -45.96
N LEU A 83 -22.70 6.02 -45.18
CA LEU A 83 -21.72 6.08 -44.10
C LEU A 83 -20.34 6.45 -44.67
N THR A 84 -19.72 7.47 -44.08
CA THR A 84 -18.35 7.87 -44.40
C THR A 84 -17.36 6.79 -43.96
N ARG A 85 -16.14 6.81 -44.52
CA ARG A 85 -15.11 5.79 -44.22
C ARG A 85 -14.76 5.73 -42.74
N GLU A 86 -14.78 6.87 -42.05
CA GLU A 86 -14.53 6.95 -40.60
C GLU A 86 -15.71 6.38 -39.81
N GLU A 87 -16.95 6.65 -40.23
CA GLU A 87 -18.15 6.08 -39.61
C GLU A 87 -18.29 4.57 -39.84
N LEU A 88 -17.84 4.06 -40.99
CA LEU A 88 -17.77 2.62 -41.27
C LEU A 88 -16.79 1.93 -40.30
N ILE A 89 -15.58 2.50 -40.14
CA ILE A 89 -14.57 1.99 -39.19
C ILE A 89 -15.11 2.07 -37.76
N PHE A 90 -15.85 3.12 -37.42
CA PHE A 90 -16.52 3.26 -36.12
C PHE A 90 -17.61 2.19 -35.91
N HIS A 91 -18.37 1.84 -36.95
CA HIS A 91 -19.41 0.83 -36.89
C HIS A 91 -18.85 -0.61 -36.88
N GLU A 92 -17.73 -0.87 -37.57
CA GLU A 92 -17.03 -2.16 -37.62
C GLU A 92 -16.18 -2.42 -36.37
N SER A 93 -15.61 -1.38 -35.74
CA SER A 93 -14.79 -1.48 -34.53
C SER A 93 -15.57 -1.77 -33.24
N GLY A 94 -16.87 -2.10 -33.33
CA GLY A 94 -17.66 -2.59 -32.21
C GLY A 94 -17.92 -1.57 -31.08
N HIS A 95 -17.59 -0.29 -31.29
CA HIS A 95 -17.89 0.80 -30.35
C HIS A 95 -19.29 1.41 -30.56
N ALA A 96 -20.03 0.91 -31.55
CA ALA A 96 -21.47 1.07 -31.62
C ALA A 96 -22.12 0.19 -30.54
N GLY A 97 -22.21 0.72 -29.32
CA GLY A 97 -23.30 0.33 -28.43
C GLY A 97 -24.58 0.41 -29.25
N LYS A 98 -25.28 -0.71 -29.39
CA LYS A 98 -26.61 -0.75 -30.03
C LYS A 98 -27.41 0.45 -29.50
N PRO A 99 -27.85 1.41 -30.34
CA PRO A 99 -28.92 2.26 -29.92
C PRO A 99 -30.08 1.32 -29.61
N ALA A 100 -30.51 1.32 -28.35
CA ALA A 100 -31.71 0.63 -27.94
C ALA A 100 -32.84 1.06 -28.89
N PRO A 101 -33.72 0.14 -29.33
CA PRO A 101 -34.88 0.51 -30.12
C PRO A 101 -35.81 1.28 -29.18
N GLY A 102 -35.69 2.60 -29.23
CA GLY A 102 -36.25 3.50 -28.25
C GLY A 102 -35.67 4.89 -28.41
N THR A 103 -35.76 5.45 -29.62
CA THR A 103 -35.80 6.90 -29.80
C THR A 103 -37.09 7.43 -29.16
N ALA A 104 -37.12 7.39 -27.83
CA ALA A 104 -37.96 8.28 -27.05
C ALA A 104 -37.28 9.65 -27.13
N ASN A 105 -38.03 10.62 -27.64
CA ASN A 105 -37.72 12.03 -27.61
C ASN A 105 -36.99 12.38 -26.29
N TYR A 106 -35.70 12.72 -26.39
CA TYR A 106 -35.01 13.42 -25.32
C TYR A 106 -35.69 14.78 -25.21
N HIS A 107 -36.70 14.86 -24.35
CA HIS A 107 -37.10 16.13 -23.76
C HIS A 107 -35.90 16.56 -22.93
N ILE A 108 -35.06 17.44 -23.49
CA ILE A 108 -34.06 18.18 -22.74
C ILE A 108 -34.85 18.86 -21.62
N SER A 109 -34.64 18.44 -20.37
CA SER A 109 -35.29 19.09 -19.24
C SER A 109 -34.79 20.52 -19.15
N ASP A 110 -35.65 21.46 -18.73
CA ASP A 110 -35.24 22.85 -18.49
C ASP A 110 -34.03 22.92 -17.54
N GLU A 111 -33.90 21.96 -16.63
CA GLU A 111 -32.75 21.84 -15.72
C GLU A 111 -31.44 21.53 -16.46
N SER A 112 -31.48 20.71 -17.53
CA SER A 112 -30.32 20.50 -18.41
C SER A 112 -29.99 21.73 -19.25
N PHE A 113 -30.99 22.54 -19.61
CA PHE A 113 -30.75 23.81 -20.31
C PHE A 113 -30.12 24.85 -19.38
N GLU A 114 -30.64 25.01 -18.16
CA GLU A 114 -30.07 25.89 -17.14
C GLU A 114 -28.64 25.46 -16.77
N CYS A 115 -28.38 24.15 -16.68
CA CYS A 115 -27.02 23.64 -16.44
C CYS A 115 -26.08 23.92 -17.62
N ALA A 116 -26.55 23.79 -18.86
CA ALA A 116 -25.77 24.15 -20.05
C ALA A 116 -25.51 25.66 -20.15
N ILE A 117 -26.50 26.50 -19.79
CA ILE A 117 -26.39 27.96 -19.77
C ILE A 117 -25.37 28.40 -18.72
N THR A 118 -25.49 27.90 -17.49
CA THR A 118 -24.54 28.21 -16.41
C THR A 118 -23.12 27.73 -16.73
N ALA A 119 -22.96 26.57 -17.38
CA ALA A 119 -21.66 26.10 -17.86
C ALA A 119 -21.08 27.01 -18.97
N LEU A 120 -21.92 27.49 -19.89
CA LEU A 120 -21.52 28.44 -20.93
C LEU A 120 -21.13 29.81 -20.35
N GLU A 121 -21.87 30.32 -19.37
CA GLU A 121 -21.57 31.57 -18.68
C GLU A 121 -20.25 31.47 -17.90
N ALA A 122 -20.04 30.37 -17.18
CA ALA A 122 -18.77 30.09 -16.51
C ALA A 122 -17.60 29.99 -17.49
N GLY A 123 -17.82 29.36 -18.66
CA GLY A 123 -16.85 29.31 -19.75
C GLY A 123 -16.53 30.69 -20.33
N ALA A 124 -17.54 31.53 -20.54
CA ALA A 124 -17.38 32.89 -21.02
C ALA A 124 -16.61 33.77 -20.03
N GLU A 125 -16.91 33.67 -18.73
CA GLU A 125 -16.21 34.40 -17.68
C GLU A 125 -14.73 33.97 -17.59
N ALA A 126 -14.45 32.67 -17.75
CA ALA A 126 -13.08 32.15 -17.77
C ALA A 126 -12.28 32.69 -18.96
N ILE A 127 -12.88 32.74 -20.15
CA ILE A 127 -12.26 33.30 -21.36
C ILE A 127 -11.99 34.80 -21.17
N GLU A 128 -12.95 35.55 -20.62
CA GLU A 128 -12.76 36.99 -20.37
C GLU A 128 -11.60 37.25 -19.39
N LYS A 129 -11.48 36.45 -18.32
CA LYS A 129 -10.34 36.50 -17.38
C LYS A 129 -9.01 36.22 -18.09
N GLN A 130 -8.97 35.27 -19.03
CA GLN A 130 -7.77 34.99 -19.82
C GLN A 130 -7.44 36.15 -20.77
N CYS A 131 -8.43 36.73 -21.45
CA CYS A 131 -8.23 37.91 -22.30
C CYS A 131 -7.68 39.10 -21.51
N ARG A 132 -8.22 39.40 -20.32
CA ARG A 132 -7.69 40.46 -19.44
C ARG A 132 -6.24 40.22 -19.02
N ARG A 133 -5.86 38.97 -18.75
CA ARG A 133 -4.45 38.61 -18.43
C ARG A 133 -3.54 38.81 -19.63
N LEU A 134 -3.94 38.36 -20.82
CA LEU A 134 -3.16 38.54 -22.04
C LEU A 134 -2.99 40.02 -22.41
N GLU A 135 -4.02 40.84 -22.22
CA GLU A 135 -3.90 42.30 -22.39
C GLU A 135 -2.90 42.92 -21.40
N SER A 136 -2.93 42.50 -20.13
CA SER A 136 -1.96 42.94 -19.12
C SER A 136 -0.54 42.55 -19.50
N GLN A 137 -0.33 41.32 -19.96
CA GLN A 137 0.99 40.84 -20.42
C GLN A 137 1.45 41.60 -21.66
N LYS A 138 0.57 41.85 -22.63
CA LYS A 138 0.86 42.65 -23.81
C LYS A 138 1.29 44.07 -23.44
N ARG A 139 0.58 44.73 -22.51
CA ARG A 139 0.96 46.07 -22.00
C ARG A 139 2.33 46.05 -21.31
N ALA A 140 2.61 45.03 -20.50
CA ALA A 140 3.92 44.88 -19.84
C ALA A 140 5.07 44.69 -20.84
N ILE A 141 4.87 43.88 -21.88
CA ILE A 141 5.86 43.69 -22.95
C ILE A 141 6.06 44.98 -23.74
N GLN A 142 4.99 45.70 -24.07
CA GLN A 142 5.10 47.00 -24.75
C GLN A 142 5.86 48.04 -23.90
N ASP A 143 5.64 48.07 -22.59
CA ASP A 143 6.40 48.93 -21.67
C ASP A 143 7.88 48.56 -21.67
N ILE A 144 8.23 47.26 -21.59
CA ILE A 144 9.63 46.78 -21.66
C ILE A 144 10.28 47.13 -23.00
N ILE A 145 9.58 46.94 -24.12
CA ILE A 145 10.10 47.29 -25.45
C ILE A 145 10.32 48.79 -25.55
N SER A 146 9.38 49.61 -25.08
CA SER A 146 9.51 51.08 -25.12
C SER A 146 10.69 51.59 -24.27
N ARG A 147 10.93 50.97 -23.09
CA ARG A 147 12.09 51.27 -22.24
C ARG A 147 13.41 50.84 -22.87
N ASN A 148 13.44 49.73 -23.59
CA ASN A 148 14.63 49.25 -24.29
C ASN A 148 14.96 50.07 -25.55
N VAL A 149 13.97 50.60 -26.26
CA VAL A 149 14.19 51.46 -27.44
C VAL A 149 14.64 52.88 -27.05
N ALA A 150 14.25 53.36 -25.86
CA ALA A 150 14.59 54.71 -25.39
C ALA A 150 16.00 54.83 -24.74
N ALA A 151 16.70 53.73 -24.49
CA ALA A 151 18.01 53.73 -23.84
C ALA A 151 19.12 53.20 -24.77
N PRO A 152 19.97 54.06 -25.37
CA PRO A 152 21.15 53.60 -26.09
C PRO A 152 22.22 53.20 -25.05
N GLN A 153 22.35 51.91 -24.76
CA GLN A 153 23.43 51.36 -23.91
C GLN A 153 24.37 50.45 -24.72
N PRO A 154 25.71 50.62 -24.60
CA PRO A 154 26.68 49.73 -25.21
C PRO A 154 26.87 48.46 -24.35
N ARG A 155 26.17 47.36 -24.67
CA ARG A 155 26.16 46.13 -23.84
C ARG A 155 26.46 44.82 -24.58
N THR A 156 27.30 44.81 -25.60
CA THR A 156 27.62 43.55 -26.31
C THR A 156 28.86 42.82 -25.79
N ILE A 157 29.82 43.49 -25.15
CA ILE A 157 31.10 42.86 -24.74
C ILE A 157 31.06 42.27 -23.31
N GLY A 158 30.32 42.88 -22.38
CA GLY A 158 30.17 42.34 -21.02
C GLY A 158 29.29 41.08 -20.96
N SER A 159 28.30 40.99 -21.87
CA SER A 159 27.37 39.86 -21.93
C SER A 159 28.05 38.57 -22.42
N THR A 160 29.06 38.65 -23.28
CA THR A 160 29.75 37.47 -23.82
C THR A 160 30.74 36.88 -22.82
N HIS A 161 31.45 37.72 -22.05
CA HIS A 161 32.31 37.26 -20.95
C HIS A 161 31.51 36.64 -19.80
N ALA A 162 30.39 37.25 -19.42
CA ALA A 162 29.49 36.67 -18.41
C ALA A 162 28.92 35.32 -18.88
N LYS A 163 28.52 35.22 -20.16
CA LYS A 163 28.05 33.96 -20.75
C LYS A 163 29.14 32.88 -20.77
N ALA A 164 30.35 33.21 -21.21
CA ALA A 164 31.47 32.27 -21.24
C ALA A 164 31.89 31.80 -19.84
N SER A 165 31.81 32.67 -18.83
CA SER A 165 32.06 32.31 -17.42
C SER A 165 31.00 31.33 -16.91
N LEU A 166 29.73 31.59 -17.20
CA LEU A 166 28.62 30.70 -16.82
C LEU A 166 28.70 29.35 -17.54
N ASP A 167 29.07 29.34 -18.83
CA ASP A 167 29.25 28.11 -19.60
C ASP A 167 30.41 27.25 -19.02
N PHE A 168 31.48 27.89 -18.54
CA PHE A 168 32.58 27.20 -17.86
C PHE A 168 32.17 26.64 -16.49
N GLU A 169 31.51 27.44 -15.65
CA GLU A 169 30.99 26.99 -14.35
C GLU A 169 29.97 25.86 -14.50
N HIS A 170 29.14 25.92 -15.56
CA HIS A 170 28.18 24.87 -15.90
C HIS A 170 28.90 23.58 -16.35
N ALA A 171 29.92 23.68 -17.20
CA ALA A 171 30.72 22.52 -17.63
C ALA A 171 31.48 21.87 -16.47
N GLU A 172 32.06 22.66 -15.56
CA GLU A 172 32.73 22.18 -14.36
C GLU A 172 31.74 21.49 -13.39
N SER A 173 30.58 22.10 -13.17
CA SER A 173 29.51 21.53 -12.33
C SER A 173 28.99 20.21 -12.89
N LEU A 174 28.79 20.12 -14.21
CA LEU A 174 28.40 18.88 -14.89
C LEU A 174 29.47 17.80 -14.79
N ALA A 175 30.74 18.15 -14.99
CA ALA A 175 31.85 17.20 -14.88
C ALA A 175 31.98 16.65 -13.45
N SER A 176 31.86 17.52 -12.44
CA SER A 176 31.86 17.14 -11.02
C SER A 176 30.68 16.23 -10.68
N LEU A 177 29.47 16.57 -11.13
CA LEU A 177 28.27 15.78 -10.88
C LEU A 177 28.36 14.40 -11.56
N ARG A 178 28.88 14.33 -12.80
CA ARG A 178 29.15 13.06 -13.50
C ARG A 178 30.15 12.20 -12.75
N GLY A 179 31.24 12.78 -12.25
CA GLY A 179 32.25 12.06 -11.47
C GLY A 179 31.68 11.51 -10.16
N ARG A 180 30.85 12.28 -9.46
CA ARG A 180 30.15 11.84 -8.24
C ARG A 180 29.14 10.74 -8.53
N LEU A 181 28.34 10.89 -9.58
CA LEU A 181 27.34 9.90 -10.00
C LEU A 181 28.01 8.58 -10.41
N GLN A 182 29.10 8.63 -11.18
CA GLN A 182 29.84 7.42 -11.57
C GLN A 182 30.44 6.70 -10.35
N THR A 183 30.94 7.46 -9.37
CA THR A 183 31.49 6.90 -8.13
C THR A 183 30.39 6.27 -7.28
N SER A 184 29.24 6.94 -7.13
CA SER A 184 28.06 6.43 -6.44
C SER A 184 27.50 5.17 -7.11
N MET A 185 27.49 5.13 -8.45
CA MET A 185 27.03 3.97 -9.21
C MET A 185 27.96 2.77 -9.02
N ARG A 186 29.29 2.99 -9.06
CA ARG A 186 30.27 1.93 -8.75
C ARG A 186 30.16 1.41 -7.32
N GLN A 187 29.91 2.28 -6.35
CA GLN A 187 29.68 1.89 -4.95
C GLN A 187 28.39 1.07 -4.81
N SER A 188 27.32 1.48 -5.48
CA SER A 188 26.05 0.74 -5.52
C SER A 188 26.18 -0.61 -6.24
N ASP A 189 26.93 -0.68 -7.35
CA ASP A 189 27.26 -1.93 -8.05
C ASP A 189 28.03 -2.89 -7.14
N ALA A 190 29.07 -2.40 -6.45
CA ALA A 190 29.87 -3.20 -5.54
C ALA A 190 29.03 -3.74 -4.36
N ALA A 191 28.20 -2.88 -3.75
CA ALA A 191 27.27 -3.31 -2.70
C ALA A 191 26.24 -4.32 -3.22
N SER A 192 25.72 -4.13 -4.44
CA SER A 192 24.76 -5.06 -5.05
C SER A 192 25.38 -6.44 -5.34
N GLN A 193 26.68 -6.50 -5.62
CA GLN A 193 27.40 -7.75 -5.86
C GLN A 193 27.69 -8.52 -4.57
N THR A 194 27.80 -7.86 -3.41
CA THR A 194 28.02 -8.52 -2.12
C THR A 194 26.73 -9.02 -1.47
N LEU A 195 25.58 -8.39 -1.79
CA LEU A 195 24.26 -8.76 -1.24
C LEU A 195 23.95 -10.27 -1.32
N PRO A 196 24.11 -10.97 -2.47
CA PRO A 196 23.80 -12.40 -2.55
C PRO A 196 24.63 -13.23 -1.56
N THR A 197 25.94 -12.94 -1.46
CA THR A 197 26.82 -13.68 -0.55
C THR A 197 26.51 -13.43 0.92
N ASP A 198 26.04 -12.22 1.26
CA ASP A 198 25.63 -11.90 2.63
C ASP A 198 24.29 -12.55 2.98
N VAL A 199 23.36 -12.63 2.03
CA VAL A 199 22.10 -13.37 2.17
C VAL A 199 22.36 -14.87 2.31
N ASP A 200 23.22 -15.46 1.49
CA ASP A 200 23.56 -16.89 1.59
C ASP A 200 24.13 -17.22 2.97
N ARG A 201 25.03 -16.37 3.50
CA ARG A 201 25.58 -16.52 4.85
C ARG A 201 24.54 -16.32 5.94
N LEU A 202 23.52 -15.48 5.71
CA LEU A 202 22.43 -15.26 6.64
C LEU A 202 21.52 -16.49 6.70
N LEU A 203 21.12 -16.99 5.53
CA LEU A 203 20.30 -18.19 5.38
C LEU A 203 21.01 -19.42 5.93
N GLU A 204 22.31 -19.59 5.70
CA GLU A 204 23.08 -20.68 6.28
C GLU A 204 23.07 -20.65 7.83
N LYS A 205 23.04 -19.45 8.43
CA LYS A 205 22.88 -19.32 9.89
C LYS A 205 21.46 -19.65 10.34
N ASP A 206 20.45 -19.29 9.55
CA ASP A 206 19.05 -19.67 9.82
C ASP A 206 18.86 -21.18 9.73
N ASP A 207 19.43 -21.83 8.72
CA ASP A 207 19.37 -23.28 8.55
C ASP A 207 19.99 -24.01 9.75
N ARG A 208 21.14 -23.53 10.25
CA ARG A 208 21.76 -24.10 11.48
C ARG A 208 20.87 -23.93 12.72
N LEU A 209 20.10 -22.86 12.80
CA LEU A 209 19.13 -22.66 13.88
C LEU A 209 17.93 -23.60 13.71
N LEU A 210 17.44 -23.77 12.48
CA LEU A 210 16.35 -24.69 12.14
C LEU A 210 16.74 -26.16 12.41
N ASP A 211 17.95 -26.57 12.06
CA ASP A 211 18.52 -27.89 12.41
C ASP A 211 18.57 -28.10 13.93
N GLY A 212 18.87 -27.03 14.68
CA GLY A 212 18.82 -27.02 16.14
C GLY A 212 17.40 -27.21 16.67
N LEU A 213 16.41 -26.55 16.04
CA LEU A 213 15.00 -26.66 16.38
C LEU A 213 14.42 -28.04 16.08
N GLU A 214 14.81 -28.68 14.97
CA GLU A 214 14.35 -30.03 14.62
C GLU A 214 14.67 -31.04 15.73
N LYS A 215 15.88 -30.95 16.31
CA LYS A 215 16.29 -31.79 17.44
C LYS A 215 15.44 -31.57 18.69
N VAL A 216 15.01 -30.34 18.92
CA VAL A 216 14.14 -29.97 20.06
C VAL A 216 12.70 -30.42 19.79
N LEU A 217 12.23 -30.33 18.54
CA LEU A 217 10.90 -30.79 18.13
C LEU A 217 10.72 -32.29 18.40
N GLY A 218 11.76 -33.08 18.14
CA GLY A 218 11.77 -34.51 18.45
C GLY A 218 11.57 -34.82 19.94
N GLN A 219 11.95 -33.91 20.84
CA GLN A 219 11.71 -34.05 22.29
C GLN A 219 10.28 -33.66 22.70
N LEU A 220 9.59 -32.86 21.88
CA LEU A 220 8.21 -32.43 22.11
C LEU A 220 7.18 -33.46 21.64
N ALA A 221 7.54 -34.27 20.65
CA ALA A 221 6.75 -35.38 20.15
C ALA A 221 6.79 -36.59 21.11
N SER A 222 6.33 -36.39 22.34
CA SER A 222 6.11 -37.50 23.29
C SER A 222 4.93 -38.36 22.80
N PRO A 223 5.06 -39.71 22.79
CA PRO A 223 3.95 -40.58 22.43
C PRO A 223 2.79 -40.40 23.42
N ALA A 224 1.57 -40.42 22.91
CA ALA A 224 0.35 -40.13 23.66
C ALA A 224 0.26 -40.96 24.97
N GLN A 225 0.51 -40.30 26.09
CA GLN A 225 0.50 -40.86 27.46
C GLN A 225 -0.89 -41.23 27.99
N ARG A 226 -1.90 -41.30 27.09
CA ARG A 226 -3.33 -41.33 27.40
C ARG A 226 -3.78 -42.59 28.16
N ASP A 227 -3.01 -43.67 28.13
CA ASP A 227 -3.44 -44.96 28.71
C ASP A 227 -2.91 -45.23 30.13
N SER A 228 -2.06 -44.34 30.65
CA SER A 228 -1.33 -44.58 31.90
C SER A 228 -2.21 -44.56 33.17
N ALA A 229 -3.24 -43.71 33.22
CA ALA A 229 -4.15 -43.65 34.38
C ALA A 229 -5.10 -44.86 34.46
N GLU A 230 -5.63 -45.29 33.32
CA GLU A 230 -6.48 -46.49 33.22
C GLU A 230 -5.70 -47.76 33.54
N GLU A 231 -4.44 -47.82 33.11
CA GLU A 231 -3.53 -48.90 33.46
C GLU A 231 -3.24 -48.97 34.96
N VAL A 232 -2.94 -47.83 35.60
CA VAL A 232 -2.77 -47.77 37.06
C VAL A 232 -4.03 -48.23 37.79
N GLN A 233 -5.22 -47.83 37.32
CA GLN A 233 -6.48 -48.29 37.91
C GLN A 233 -6.67 -49.80 37.77
N ARG A 234 -6.40 -50.36 36.60
CA ARG A 234 -6.51 -51.80 36.33
C ARG A 234 -5.54 -52.62 37.19
N LEU A 235 -4.29 -52.15 37.31
CA LEU A 235 -3.27 -52.80 38.14
C LEU A 235 -3.62 -52.74 39.63
N CYS A 236 -4.15 -51.61 40.12
CA CYS A 236 -4.59 -51.48 41.51
C CYS A 236 -5.81 -52.37 41.82
N GLN A 237 -6.74 -52.54 40.87
CA GLN A 237 -7.84 -53.48 41.00
C GLN A 237 -7.34 -54.92 41.09
N ALA A 238 -6.42 -55.33 40.20
CA ALA A 238 -5.80 -56.65 40.25
C ALA A 238 -5.07 -56.89 41.58
N LEU A 239 -4.31 -55.90 42.05
CA LEU A 239 -3.63 -55.98 43.35
C LEU A 239 -4.61 -56.14 44.51
N THR A 240 -5.73 -55.41 44.50
CA THR A 240 -6.78 -55.54 45.52
C THR A 240 -7.35 -56.95 45.54
N THR A 241 -7.71 -57.51 44.38
CA THR A 241 -8.27 -58.87 44.29
C THR A 241 -7.27 -59.93 44.73
N GLN A 242 -5.99 -59.73 44.46
CA GLN A 242 -4.96 -60.70 44.84
C GLN A 242 -4.62 -60.60 46.33
N MET A 243 -4.62 -59.40 46.90
CA MET A 243 -4.40 -59.17 48.32
C MET A 243 -5.56 -59.70 49.17
N SER A 244 -6.81 -59.50 48.75
CA SER A 244 -7.95 -60.10 49.46
C SER A 244 -7.93 -61.62 49.37
N ALA A 245 -7.68 -62.19 48.19
CA ALA A 245 -7.56 -63.64 48.01
C ALA A 245 -6.44 -64.26 48.87
N ASP A 246 -5.30 -63.59 49.01
CA ASP A 246 -4.20 -64.07 49.86
C ASP A 246 -4.56 -64.04 51.35
N ILE A 247 -5.23 -62.97 51.81
CA ILE A 247 -5.71 -62.88 53.20
C ILE A 247 -6.76 -63.96 53.48
N HIS A 248 -7.72 -64.17 52.56
CA HIS A 248 -8.72 -65.24 52.67
C HIS A 248 -8.06 -66.63 52.74
N LEU A 249 -7.08 -66.90 51.88
CA LEU A 249 -6.37 -68.17 51.85
C LEU A 249 -5.57 -68.41 53.14
N GLN A 250 -4.96 -67.38 53.71
CA GLN A 250 -4.30 -67.45 55.01
C GLN A 250 -5.30 -67.69 56.14
N LEU A 251 -6.45 -67.02 56.13
CA LEU A 251 -7.51 -67.21 57.11
C LEU A 251 -8.07 -68.64 57.07
N ASP A 252 -8.35 -69.16 55.87
CA ASP A 252 -8.81 -70.54 55.64
C ASP A 252 -7.78 -71.56 56.14
N GLN A 253 -6.49 -71.32 55.87
CA GLN A 253 -5.43 -72.19 56.36
C GLN A 253 -5.36 -72.20 57.89
N VAL A 254 -5.48 -71.04 58.54
CA VAL A 254 -5.52 -70.95 60.01
C VAL A 254 -6.78 -71.61 60.56
N TYR A 255 -7.93 -71.41 59.94
CA TYR A 255 -9.19 -72.03 60.33
C TYR A 255 -9.12 -73.56 60.24
N HIS A 256 -8.67 -74.11 59.12
CA HIS A 256 -8.54 -75.57 58.95
C HIS A 256 -7.53 -76.19 59.91
N THR A 257 -6.39 -75.51 60.16
CA THR A 257 -5.40 -76.00 61.13
C THR A 257 -5.92 -75.94 62.57
N ALA A 258 -6.71 -74.93 62.94
CA ALA A 258 -7.37 -74.83 64.23
C ALA A 258 -8.49 -75.89 64.40
N ALA A 259 -9.33 -76.08 63.38
CA ALA A 259 -10.40 -77.07 63.37
C ALA A 259 -9.83 -78.50 63.49
N ALA A 260 -8.77 -78.82 62.75
CA ALA A 260 -8.09 -80.12 62.85
C ALA A 260 -7.50 -80.36 64.25
N LYS A 261 -6.96 -79.33 64.92
CA LYS A 261 -6.48 -79.42 66.31
C LYS A 261 -7.65 -79.62 67.29
N TYR A 262 -8.77 -78.92 67.11
CA TYR A 262 -9.95 -79.05 67.96
C TYR A 262 -10.57 -80.46 67.85
N GLN A 263 -10.70 -80.98 66.63
CA GLN A 263 -11.28 -82.30 66.38
C GLN A 263 -10.43 -83.42 66.98
N ARG A 264 -9.09 -83.31 66.93
CA ARG A 264 -8.17 -84.22 67.64
C ARG A 264 -8.33 -84.16 69.17
N ARG A 265 -8.65 -82.99 69.73
CA ARG A 265 -8.81 -82.78 71.18
C ARG A 265 -10.20 -83.19 71.70
N SER A 266 -11.23 -83.06 70.87
CA SER A 266 -12.60 -83.50 71.15
C SER A 266 -12.75 -85.02 71.08
N ALA A 267 -12.03 -85.70 70.19
CA ALA A 267 -12.04 -87.17 70.09
C ALA A 267 -11.51 -87.89 71.36
N SER A 268 -10.87 -87.16 72.30
CA SER A 268 -10.40 -87.70 73.58
C SER A 268 -11.29 -87.34 74.79
N SER A 269 -12.45 -86.69 74.60
CA SER A 269 -13.33 -86.23 75.69
C SER A 269 -14.81 -86.57 75.42
N ASN A 270 -15.40 -87.46 76.23
CA ASN A 270 -16.80 -87.89 76.16
C ASN A 270 -17.76 -86.82 76.74
N GLN A 271 -18.11 -85.79 75.97
CA GLN A 271 -19.17 -84.84 76.34
C GLN A 271 -20.20 -84.74 75.20
N SER A 272 -21.44 -85.15 75.46
CA SER A 272 -22.49 -85.36 74.45
C SER A 272 -23.82 -84.64 74.73
N GLU A 273 -23.90 -83.67 75.65
CA GLU A 273 -25.21 -83.10 76.05
C GLU A 273 -25.44 -81.61 75.79
N GLU A 274 -24.49 -80.86 75.22
CA GLU A 274 -24.61 -79.40 75.08
C GLU A 274 -24.92 -78.94 73.64
N LEU A 275 -25.78 -79.69 72.93
CA LEU A 275 -25.91 -79.63 71.46
C LEU A 275 -26.88 -78.57 70.91
N SER A 276 -27.81 -78.03 71.70
CA SER A 276 -28.82 -77.08 71.19
C SER A 276 -28.34 -75.62 71.19
N ASP A 277 -27.82 -75.13 72.32
CA ASP A 277 -27.30 -73.75 72.43
C ASP A 277 -26.03 -73.53 71.59
N ASN A 278 -25.25 -74.59 71.37
CA ASN A 278 -24.07 -74.57 70.50
C ASN A 278 -24.41 -74.31 69.02
N VAL A 279 -25.61 -74.69 68.55
CA VAL A 279 -25.97 -74.54 67.12
C VAL A 279 -26.28 -73.10 66.79
N GLN A 280 -27.04 -72.39 67.65
CA GLN A 280 -27.29 -70.97 67.48
C GLN A 280 -26.00 -70.16 67.62
N GLN A 281 -25.16 -70.49 68.60
CA GLN A 281 -23.88 -69.82 68.78
C GLN A 281 -22.93 -70.04 67.59
N LYS A 282 -22.91 -71.25 67.01
CA LYS A 282 -22.17 -71.53 65.77
C LYS A 282 -22.70 -70.77 64.57
N GLN A 283 -24.03 -70.64 64.43
CA GLN A 283 -24.61 -69.84 63.35
C GLN A 283 -24.29 -68.35 63.49
N SER A 284 -24.34 -67.79 64.71
CA SER A 284 -23.92 -66.41 64.98
C SER A 284 -22.46 -66.20 64.58
N LEU A 285 -21.56 -67.08 65.03
CA LEU A 285 -20.13 -67.00 64.72
C LEU A 285 -19.84 -67.17 63.21
N GLN A 286 -20.61 -67.99 62.50
CA GLN A 286 -20.52 -68.10 61.04
C GLN A 286 -20.96 -66.80 60.35
N SER A 287 -22.04 -66.16 60.82
CA SER A 287 -22.47 -64.87 60.27
C SER A 287 -21.47 -63.75 60.54
N GLU A 288 -20.87 -63.73 61.73
CA GLU A 288 -19.81 -62.78 62.10
C GLU A 288 -18.55 -63.01 61.26
N LEU A 289 -18.19 -64.27 60.99
CA LEU A 289 -17.06 -64.62 60.12
C LEU A 289 -17.30 -64.17 58.68
N ASP A 290 -18.50 -64.40 58.14
CA ASP A 290 -18.87 -63.94 56.80
C ASP A 290 -18.84 -62.41 56.68
N GLU A 291 -19.21 -61.70 57.75
CA GLU A 291 -19.16 -60.24 57.82
C GLU A 291 -17.71 -59.73 57.87
N LEU A 292 -16.85 -60.35 58.69
CA LEU A 292 -15.41 -60.09 58.73
C LEU A 292 -14.72 -60.37 57.39
N CYS A 293 -15.09 -61.45 56.70
CA CYS A 293 -14.59 -61.77 55.36
C CYS A 293 -14.94 -60.68 54.34
N ARG A 294 -16.15 -60.11 54.40
CA ARG A 294 -16.52 -58.96 53.55
C ARG A 294 -15.76 -57.70 53.94
N GLU A 295 -15.49 -57.51 55.23
CA GLU A 295 -14.71 -56.37 55.70
C GLU A 295 -13.26 -56.44 55.17
N ILE A 296 -12.66 -57.62 55.07
CA ILE A 296 -11.32 -57.84 54.47
C ILE A 296 -11.26 -57.34 53.03
N ASP A 297 -12.29 -57.60 52.21
CA ASP A 297 -12.34 -57.10 50.83
C ASP A 297 -12.38 -55.56 50.81
N SER A 298 -13.13 -54.94 51.73
CA SER A 298 -13.22 -53.48 51.83
C SER A 298 -11.92 -52.84 52.35
N LEU A 299 -11.26 -53.48 53.32
CA LEU A 299 -10.02 -53.00 53.94
C LEU A 299 -8.83 -53.15 52.99
N SER A 300 -8.77 -54.25 52.23
CA SER A 300 -7.73 -54.44 51.20
C SER A 300 -7.88 -53.42 50.07
N ALA A 301 -9.12 -53.13 49.63
CA ALA A 301 -9.38 -52.06 48.66
C ALA A 301 -8.93 -50.69 49.19
N MET A 302 -9.24 -50.36 50.45
CA MET A 302 -8.83 -49.11 51.08
C MET A 302 -7.30 -49.01 51.24
N ALA A 303 -6.64 -50.10 51.63
CA ALA A 303 -5.18 -50.16 51.76
C ALA A 303 -4.49 -49.94 50.42
N VAL A 304 -4.96 -50.60 49.35
CA VAL A 304 -4.39 -50.42 48.00
C VAL A 304 -4.66 -49.02 47.46
N ASP A 305 -5.85 -48.46 47.71
CA ASP A 305 -6.19 -47.11 47.25
C ASP A 305 -5.28 -46.05 47.91
N THR A 306 -5.07 -46.15 49.22
CA THR A 306 -4.27 -45.20 50.00
C THR A 306 -2.77 -45.35 49.79
N GLN A 307 -2.24 -46.57 49.71
CA GLN A 307 -0.80 -46.82 49.63
C GLN A 307 -0.25 -46.76 48.20
N PHE A 308 -1.04 -47.13 47.18
CA PHE A 308 -0.56 -47.25 45.82
C PHE A 308 -1.33 -46.36 44.85
N LYS A 309 -2.66 -46.49 44.77
CA LYS A 309 -3.43 -45.80 43.73
C LYS A 309 -3.31 -44.28 43.81
N GLN A 310 -3.61 -43.70 44.97
CA GLN A 310 -3.53 -42.25 45.16
C GLN A 310 -2.12 -41.67 44.93
N PRO A 311 -1.04 -42.22 45.53
CA PRO A 311 0.31 -41.68 45.30
C PRO A 311 0.78 -41.87 43.87
N THR A 312 0.50 -43.01 43.22
CA THR A 312 0.85 -43.21 41.81
C THR A 312 0.10 -42.26 40.88
N LEU A 313 -1.20 -42.04 41.11
CA LEU A 313 -1.98 -41.06 40.33
C LEU A 313 -1.48 -39.63 40.55
N ARG A 314 -1.15 -39.22 41.79
CA ARG A 314 -0.56 -37.90 42.06
C ARG A 314 0.80 -37.72 41.40
N ALA A 315 1.67 -38.74 41.46
CA ALA A 315 2.97 -38.71 40.80
C ALA A 315 2.82 -38.61 39.28
N LEU A 316 1.86 -39.34 38.70
CA LEU A 316 1.53 -39.27 37.28
C LEU A 316 1.04 -37.88 36.87
N GLN A 317 0.12 -37.29 37.65
CA GLN A 317 -0.38 -35.93 37.41
C GLN A 317 0.74 -34.88 37.53
N SER A 318 1.63 -35.01 38.51
CA SER A 318 2.81 -34.14 38.64
C SER A 318 3.72 -34.26 37.43
N ALA A 319 4.04 -35.47 37.00
CA ALA A 319 4.89 -35.71 35.83
C ALA A 319 4.24 -35.18 34.53
N GLN A 320 2.92 -35.33 34.37
CA GLN A 320 2.17 -34.75 33.26
C GLN A 320 2.22 -33.22 33.29
N SER A 321 2.02 -32.60 34.45
CA SER A 321 2.13 -31.14 34.61
C SER A 321 3.53 -30.63 34.30
N ASP A 322 4.58 -31.35 34.71
CA ASP A 322 5.98 -30.99 34.42
C ASP A 322 6.29 -31.12 32.93
N GLU A 323 5.79 -32.18 32.28
CA GLU A 323 5.92 -32.39 30.84
C GLU A 323 5.17 -31.31 30.05
N ASP A 324 3.94 -30.97 30.45
CA ASP A 324 3.15 -29.90 29.82
C ASP A 324 3.80 -28.53 30.02
N HIS A 325 4.40 -28.28 31.19
CA HIS A 325 5.17 -27.07 31.45
C HIS A 325 6.42 -27.00 30.56
N ALA A 326 7.17 -28.09 30.43
CA ALA A 326 8.32 -28.16 29.54
C ALA A 326 7.89 -27.95 28.08
N LYS A 327 6.79 -28.58 27.62
CA LYS A 327 6.21 -28.37 26.29
C LYS A 327 5.83 -26.91 26.06
N ALA A 328 5.20 -26.26 27.03
CA ALA A 328 4.86 -24.85 26.95
C ALA A 328 6.12 -23.98 26.81
N LEU A 329 7.16 -24.21 27.62
CA LEU A 329 8.43 -23.48 27.54
C LEU A 329 9.10 -23.65 26.17
N TRP A 330 9.21 -24.88 25.67
CA TRP A 330 9.80 -25.16 24.36
C TRP A 330 8.97 -24.59 23.22
N SER A 331 7.64 -24.61 23.31
CA SER A 331 6.76 -23.98 22.33
C SER A 331 6.93 -22.46 22.32
N GLY A 332 7.12 -21.83 23.48
CA GLY A 332 7.41 -20.41 23.62
C GLY A 332 8.79 -20.06 23.03
N TYR A 333 9.79 -20.90 23.27
CA TYR A 333 11.11 -20.77 22.64
C TYR A 333 11.02 -20.89 21.12
N LEU A 334 10.30 -21.89 20.60
CA LEU A 334 10.10 -22.09 19.17
C LEU A 334 9.42 -20.87 18.52
N ALA A 335 8.37 -20.34 19.15
CA ALA A 335 7.69 -19.13 18.69
C ALA A 335 8.63 -17.92 18.67
N ALA A 336 9.45 -17.73 19.71
CA ALA A 336 10.44 -16.66 19.77
C ALA A 336 11.52 -16.79 18.69
N VAL A 337 11.99 -18.02 18.41
CA VAL A 337 12.94 -18.25 17.32
C VAL A 337 12.30 -17.94 15.98
N PHE A 338 11.10 -18.45 15.68
CA PHE A 338 10.42 -18.12 14.43
C PHE A 338 10.19 -16.62 14.26
N GLN A 339 9.76 -15.91 15.31
CA GLN A 339 9.63 -14.46 15.28
C GLN A 339 10.96 -13.77 14.98
N TYR A 340 12.07 -14.26 15.56
CA TYR A 340 13.41 -13.75 15.26
C TYR A 340 13.81 -14.01 13.81
N LEU A 341 13.59 -15.21 13.26
CA LEU A 341 13.90 -15.53 11.86
C LEU A 341 13.08 -14.63 10.91
N THR A 342 11.78 -14.46 11.17
CA THR A 342 10.91 -13.60 10.36
C THR A 342 11.35 -12.14 10.41
N ALA A 343 11.56 -11.57 11.59
CA ALA A 343 12.01 -10.18 11.73
C ALA A 343 13.37 -9.95 11.03
N ARG A 344 14.27 -10.94 11.09
CA ARG A 344 15.56 -10.86 10.42
C ARG A 344 15.44 -10.92 8.89
N LEU A 345 14.54 -11.76 8.36
CA LEU A 345 14.22 -11.81 6.93
C LEU A 345 13.58 -10.51 6.44
N GLU A 346 12.69 -9.90 7.23
CA GLU A 346 12.08 -8.59 6.92
C GLU A 346 13.15 -7.50 6.81
N VAL A 347 14.09 -7.41 7.78
CA VAL A 347 15.19 -6.44 7.72
C VAL A 347 16.10 -6.67 6.51
N ALA A 348 16.40 -7.93 6.18
CA ALA A 348 17.19 -8.26 4.99
C ALA A 348 16.45 -7.88 3.69
N HIS A 349 15.14 -8.10 3.65
CA HIS A 349 14.29 -7.71 2.54
C HIS A 349 14.25 -6.19 2.34
N ASP A 350 14.05 -5.44 3.42
CA ASP A 350 14.07 -3.97 3.41
C ASP A 350 15.42 -3.42 2.91
N HIS A 351 16.53 -4.03 3.36
CA HIS A 351 17.87 -3.66 2.90
C HIS A 351 18.05 -3.90 1.38
N PHE A 352 17.52 -5.02 0.87
CA PHE A 352 17.55 -5.34 -0.55
C PHE A 352 16.70 -4.36 -1.37
N GLN A 353 15.47 -4.11 -0.93
CA GLN A 353 14.58 -3.14 -1.59
C GLN A 353 15.23 -1.76 -1.63
N HIS A 354 15.77 -1.27 -0.50
CA HIS A 354 16.43 0.02 -0.43
C HIS A 354 17.62 0.11 -1.39
N SER A 355 18.46 -0.93 -1.43
CA SER A 355 19.60 -1.00 -2.34
C SER A 355 19.17 -1.01 -3.81
N HIS A 356 18.10 -1.73 -4.14
CA HIS A 356 17.53 -1.79 -5.47
C HIS A 356 16.91 -0.45 -5.90
N HIS A 357 16.15 0.20 -5.02
CA HIS A 357 15.59 1.53 -5.27
C HIS A 357 16.69 2.59 -5.43
N HIS A 358 17.73 2.53 -4.60
CA HIS A 358 18.88 3.43 -4.72
C HIS A 358 19.58 3.25 -6.08
N ARG A 359 19.80 2.01 -6.51
CA ARG A 359 20.33 1.69 -7.83
C ARG A 359 19.45 2.24 -8.95
N ALA A 360 18.14 1.99 -8.90
CA ALA A 360 17.19 2.48 -9.90
C ALA A 360 17.13 4.01 -9.96
N ALA A 361 17.23 4.69 -8.82
CA ALA A 361 17.35 6.14 -8.76
C ALA A 361 18.65 6.63 -9.41
N LEU A 362 19.78 5.98 -9.15
CA LEU A 362 21.05 6.36 -9.79
C LEU A 362 21.02 6.14 -11.31
N THR A 363 20.44 5.06 -11.80
CA THR A 363 20.34 4.80 -13.25
C THR A 363 19.41 5.79 -13.94
N THR A 364 18.29 6.18 -13.31
CA THR A 364 17.37 7.20 -13.85
C THR A 364 17.99 8.60 -13.84
N ILE A 365 18.74 8.97 -12.80
CA ILE A 365 19.48 10.23 -12.77
C ILE A 365 20.59 10.21 -13.83
N SER A 366 21.28 9.08 -14.02
CA SER A 366 22.30 8.91 -15.06
C SER A 366 21.72 9.10 -16.45
N SER A 367 20.59 8.46 -16.76
CA SER A 367 19.96 8.58 -18.08
C SER A 367 19.38 9.98 -18.31
N ALA A 368 18.82 10.61 -17.29
CA ALA A 368 18.37 12.00 -17.37
C ALA A 368 19.53 12.97 -17.62
N LEU A 369 20.69 12.77 -16.96
CA LEU A 369 21.89 13.56 -17.21
C LEU A 369 22.38 13.39 -18.66
N GLU A 370 22.42 12.14 -19.15
CA GLU A 370 22.82 11.85 -20.53
C GLU A 370 21.85 12.48 -21.56
N ALA A 371 20.54 12.46 -21.28
CA ALA A 371 19.53 13.12 -22.11
C ALA A 371 19.71 14.66 -22.14
N VAL A 372 19.97 15.29 -20.99
CA VAL A 372 20.25 16.73 -20.90
C VAL A 372 21.52 17.07 -21.69
N LEU A 373 22.58 16.28 -21.56
CA LEU A 373 23.82 16.46 -22.31
C LEU A 373 23.62 16.30 -23.83
N ALA A 374 22.79 15.34 -24.26
CA ALA A 374 22.45 15.15 -25.67
C ALA A 374 21.63 16.33 -26.24
N SER A 375 20.66 16.84 -25.49
CA SER A 375 19.81 17.97 -25.90
C SER A 375 20.56 19.31 -26.02
N GLY A 376 21.66 19.48 -25.26
CA GLY A 376 22.51 20.67 -25.33
C GLY A 376 23.31 20.82 -26.63
N VAL A 377 23.51 19.73 -27.39
CA VAL A 377 24.30 19.74 -28.63
C VAL A 377 23.48 20.18 -29.86
N GLU A 378 22.15 19.98 -29.85
CA GLU A 378 21.30 20.37 -30.99
C GLU A 378 21.01 21.87 -31.07
N ALA A 379 21.05 22.60 -29.95
CA ALA A 379 20.78 24.04 -29.91
C ALA A 379 21.93 24.94 -30.45
N GLN A 380 23.09 24.37 -30.81
CA GLN A 380 24.26 25.13 -31.28
C GLN A 380 24.58 24.96 -32.78
N GLN A 381 23.81 24.17 -33.55
CA GLN A 381 24.14 23.90 -34.96
C GLN A 381 23.59 24.92 -35.98
N THR A 382 22.90 25.99 -35.55
CA THR A 382 22.42 27.06 -36.44
C THR A 382 23.08 28.41 -36.17
N SER A 383 24.41 28.46 -36.24
CA SER A 383 25.09 29.72 -36.56
C SER A 383 26.42 29.47 -37.26
N GLN A 384 26.36 29.32 -38.58
CA GLN A 384 27.49 29.60 -39.46
C GLN A 384 27.79 31.11 -39.37
N HIS A 385 28.97 31.50 -38.89
CA HIS A 385 29.84 32.47 -39.56
C HIS A 385 31.14 32.76 -38.76
N SER A 386 32.25 32.46 -39.44
CA SER A 386 33.57 33.13 -39.42
C SER A 386 34.61 32.78 -38.33
N PRO A 387 35.85 32.44 -38.74
CA PRO A 387 36.94 32.06 -37.84
C PRO A 387 37.73 33.28 -37.40
N VAL A 388 37.90 33.47 -36.09
CA VAL A 388 38.86 34.46 -35.55
C VAL A 388 40.01 33.70 -34.88
N LYS A 389 41.19 33.94 -35.43
CA LYS A 389 42.49 33.38 -35.08
C LYS A 389 42.81 33.62 -33.60
N SER A 390 43.14 32.54 -32.90
CA SER A 390 43.69 32.54 -31.55
C SER A 390 45.08 33.20 -31.53
N SER A 391 45.19 34.40 -30.98
CA SER A 391 46.47 34.95 -30.53
C SER A 391 46.64 34.64 -29.05
N ALA A 392 47.48 33.65 -28.77
CA ALA A 392 47.98 33.38 -27.44
C ALA A 392 48.90 34.53 -27.00
N LYS A 393 48.43 35.37 -26.06
CA LYS A 393 49.30 36.16 -25.17
C LYS A 393 48.67 36.18 -23.79
N GLY A 394 49.41 35.61 -22.84
CA GLY A 394 48.99 35.42 -21.47
C GLY A 394 48.65 36.72 -20.74
N LEU A 395 47.67 36.62 -19.86
CA LEU A 395 47.45 37.57 -18.77
C LEU A 395 47.54 36.79 -17.45
N LYS A 396 48.30 37.38 -16.54
CA LYS A 396 48.68 36.88 -15.23
C LYS A 396 47.44 36.60 -14.37
N PRO A 397 47.45 35.59 -13.48
CA PRO A 397 46.34 35.33 -12.58
C PRO A 397 46.10 36.55 -11.70
N LEU A 398 44.88 37.11 -11.77
CA LEU A 398 44.41 38.13 -10.85
C LEU A 398 44.44 37.53 -9.45
N ARG A 399 45.31 38.10 -8.61
CA ARG A 399 45.32 37.87 -7.17
C ARG A 399 43.89 38.08 -6.66
N LEU A 400 43.36 36.99 -6.13
CA LEU A 400 42.21 36.94 -5.24
C LEU A 400 42.22 38.20 -4.35
N VAL A 401 41.24 39.08 -4.57
CA VAL A 401 40.92 40.13 -3.62
C VAL A 401 40.35 39.40 -2.41
N GLN A 402 41.23 39.06 -1.48
CA GLN A 402 40.90 38.83 -0.08
C GLN A 402 40.30 40.15 0.44
N ALA A 403 39.01 40.35 0.18
CA ALA A 403 38.25 41.38 0.86
C ALA A 403 37.96 40.88 2.27
N ASN A 404 38.79 41.32 3.21
CA ASN A 404 38.50 41.44 4.65
C ASN A 404 38.11 40.15 5.41
N LEU A 405 38.95 39.11 5.33
CA LEU A 405 39.11 38.17 6.45
C LEU A 405 40.33 38.60 7.28
N SER A 406 40.17 39.66 8.08
CA SER A 406 41.17 39.99 9.09
C SER A 406 40.56 40.86 10.18
N GLU A 407 39.89 40.21 11.14
CA GLU A 407 39.95 40.53 12.58
C GLU A 407 39.23 39.43 13.37
N ASN A 408 39.88 38.85 14.39
CA ASN A 408 39.41 37.82 15.32
C ASN A 408 37.87 37.70 15.49
N GLN A 409 37.18 37.01 14.56
CA GLN A 409 35.80 36.58 14.79
C GLN A 409 35.83 35.16 15.32
N ASP A 410 35.30 35.01 16.53
CA ASP A 410 35.11 33.75 17.22
C ASP A 410 34.39 32.76 16.27
N PRO A 411 34.98 31.57 15.98
CA PRO A 411 34.41 30.59 15.04
C PRO A 411 32.96 30.20 15.38
N VAL A 412 32.58 30.36 16.65
CA VAL A 412 31.22 30.13 17.14
C VAL A 412 30.22 31.11 16.50
N VAL A 413 30.58 32.39 16.32
CA VAL A 413 29.71 33.41 15.73
C VAL A 413 29.49 33.17 14.23
N GLN A 414 30.51 32.65 13.54
CA GLN A 414 30.40 32.31 12.13
C GLN A 414 29.47 31.09 11.92
N LEU A 415 29.58 30.08 12.79
CA LEU A 415 28.71 28.91 12.76
C LEU A 415 27.26 29.27 13.11
N LEU A 416 27.03 30.14 14.10
CA LEU A 416 25.71 30.65 14.45
C LEU A 416 25.06 31.44 13.31
N ARG A 417 25.84 32.20 12.53
CA ARG A 417 25.35 32.90 11.35
C ARG A 417 25.01 31.96 10.20
N MET A 418 25.77 30.87 10.01
CA MET A 418 25.40 29.84 9.02
C MET A 418 24.10 29.10 9.39
N LEU A 419 23.80 29.00 10.69
CA LEU A 419 22.57 28.39 11.22
C LEU A 419 21.42 29.40 11.39
N ASP A 420 21.59 30.63 10.92
CA ASP A 420 20.63 31.75 10.98
C ASP A 420 20.17 32.13 12.42
N VAL A 421 20.98 31.81 13.44
CA VAL A 421 20.70 32.11 14.85
C VAL A 421 21.31 33.47 15.21
N ARG A 422 20.46 34.49 15.40
CA ARG A 422 20.90 35.84 15.82
C ARG A 422 21.09 35.89 17.33
N VAL A 423 22.35 35.97 17.78
CA VAL A 423 22.69 36.16 19.20
C VAL A 423 23.09 37.62 19.47
N PRO A 424 22.42 38.35 20.39
CA PRO A 424 22.70 39.77 20.64
C PRO A 424 24.06 40.06 21.30
N ASN A 425 24.74 39.09 21.91
CA ASN A 425 26.09 39.26 22.46
C ASN A 425 26.79 37.91 22.72
N PRO A 426 27.88 37.55 22.00
CA PRO A 426 28.54 36.25 22.15
C PRO A 426 29.49 36.14 23.35
N SER A 427 29.79 37.23 24.07
CA SER A 427 30.75 37.22 25.20
C SER A 427 30.20 36.68 26.53
N ASP A 428 28.87 36.59 26.69
CA ASP A 428 28.23 36.03 27.89
C ASP A 428 27.76 34.58 27.62
N PRO A 429 28.45 33.55 28.15
CA PRO A 429 28.14 32.15 27.83
C PRO A 429 26.74 31.70 28.30
N ALA A 430 26.21 32.32 29.37
CA ALA A 430 24.87 32.01 29.89
C ALA A 430 23.75 32.49 28.96
N LYS A 431 23.88 33.70 28.38
CA LYS A 431 22.89 34.24 27.43
C LYS A 431 22.98 33.56 26.07
N LEU A 432 24.18 33.14 25.68
CA LEU A 432 24.40 32.33 24.49
C LEU A 432 23.70 30.97 24.62
N ALA A 433 23.88 30.26 25.74
CA ALA A 433 23.23 28.99 26.00
C ALA A 433 21.69 29.11 25.97
N GLU A 434 21.13 30.16 26.59
CA GLU A 434 19.68 30.40 26.56
C GLU A 434 19.14 30.71 25.16
N SER A 435 19.89 31.48 24.35
CA SER A 435 19.50 31.78 22.97
C SER A 435 19.58 30.55 22.06
N LEU A 436 20.57 29.67 22.27
CA LEU A 436 20.71 28.40 21.58
C LEU A 436 19.61 27.42 21.98
N GLU A 437 19.27 27.32 23.26
CA GLU A 437 18.17 26.48 23.73
C GLU A 437 16.83 26.94 23.13
N LYS A 438 16.59 28.26 23.04
CA LYS A 438 15.41 28.82 22.36
C LYS A 438 15.42 28.49 20.87
N ALA A 439 16.55 28.63 20.18
CA ALA A 439 16.68 28.30 18.77
C ALA A 439 16.46 26.80 18.49
N VAL A 440 16.99 25.91 19.33
CA VAL A 440 16.77 24.46 19.24
C VAL A 440 15.29 24.14 19.42
N LYS A 441 14.62 24.71 20.44
CA LYS A 441 13.18 24.53 20.64
C LYS A 441 12.36 25.07 19.47
N GLU A 442 12.75 26.20 18.88
CA GLU A 442 12.06 26.75 17.71
C GLU A 442 12.25 25.88 16.47
N GLN A 443 13.46 25.39 16.22
CA GLN A 443 13.74 24.48 15.10
C GLN A 443 13.04 23.13 15.27
N GLN A 444 12.99 22.59 16.48
CA GLN A 444 12.27 21.35 16.77
C GLN A 444 10.77 21.52 16.55
N LYS A 445 10.17 22.63 17.00
CA LYS A 445 8.77 22.96 16.70
C LYS A 445 8.51 23.13 15.20
N LYS A 446 9.45 23.72 14.44
CA LYS A 446 9.34 23.84 12.98
C LYS A 446 9.42 22.49 12.29
N LEU A 447 10.27 21.59 12.78
CA LEU A 447 10.39 20.22 12.29
C LEU A 447 9.11 19.43 12.55
N ASP A 448 8.58 19.48 13.78
CA ASP A 448 7.31 18.82 14.14
C ASP A 448 6.12 19.38 13.33
N ALA A 449 6.11 20.70 13.09
CA ALA A 449 5.09 21.33 12.24
C ALA A 449 5.23 20.96 10.76
N LEU A 450 6.44 20.66 10.28
CA LEU A 450 6.69 20.25 8.91
C LEU A 450 6.38 18.76 8.73
N SER A 451 6.72 17.90 9.70
CA SER A 451 6.39 16.48 9.67
C SER A 451 4.88 16.29 9.67
N THR A 452 4.16 16.91 10.60
CA THR A 452 2.68 16.86 10.65
C THR A 452 2.03 17.35 9.37
N LYS A 453 2.48 18.49 8.81
CA LYS A 453 1.96 18.97 7.52
C LYS A 453 2.28 18.04 6.35
N SER A 454 3.46 17.41 6.36
CA SER A 454 3.83 16.43 5.33
C SER A 454 3.00 15.15 5.45
N GLU A 455 2.74 14.69 6.66
CA GLU A 455 1.87 13.54 6.95
C GLU A 455 0.43 13.83 6.50
N GLU A 456 -0.13 15.00 6.85
CA GLU A 456 -1.45 15.44 6.41
C GLU A 456 -1.53 15.54 4.89
N SER A 457 -0.54 16.14 4.24
CA SER A 457 -0.50 16.29 2.77
C SER A 457 -0.39 14.94 2.06
N VAL A 458 0.41 14.01 2.58
CA VAL A 458 0.55 12.67 2.01
C VAL A 458 -0.74 11.87 2.23
N ALA A 459 -1.35 11.94 3.41
CA ALA A 459 -2.63 11.30 3.70
C ALA A 459 -3.75 11.84 2.79
N GLU A 460 -3.78 13.15 2.54
CA GLU A 460 -4.74 13.77 1.64
C GLU A 460 -4.51 13.35 0.17
N GLN A 461 -3.25 13.26 -0.27
CA GLN A 461 -2.94 12.80 -1.63
C GLN A 461 -3.27 11.31 -1.82
N VAL A 462 -2.94 10.47 -0.85
CA VAL A 462 -3.25 9.03 -0.88
C VAL A 462 -4.76 8.82 -0.88
N SER A 463 -5.50 9.49 0.00
CA SER A 463 -6.97 9.38 0.05
C SER A 463 -7.63 9.85 -1.25
N ARG A 464 -7.17 10.95 -1.86
CA ARG A 464 -7.64 11.38 -3.20
C ARG A 464 -7.34 10.35 -4.28
N SER A 465 -6.13 9.79 -4.30
CA SER A 465 -5.75 8.76 -5.29
C SER A 465 -6.55 7.48 -5.12
N LEU A 466 -6.82 7.07 -3.88
CA LEU A 466 -7.61 5.88 -3.58
C LEU A 466 -9.09 6.09 -3.93
N ALA A 467 -9.63 7.28 -3.64
CA ALA A 467 -10.99 7.65 -4.04
C ALA A 467 -11.15 7.62 -5.56
N LEU A 468 -10.17 8.15 -6.30
CA LEU A 468 -10.15 8.12 -7.77
C LEU A 468 -10.04 6.68 -8.30
N ALA A 469 -9.10 5.89 -7.78
CA ALA A 469 -8.95 4.50 -8.20
C ALA A 469 -10.21 3.66 -7.89
N ASN A 470 -10.91 3.96 -6.80
CA ASN A 470 -12.16 3.31 -6.44
C ASN A 470 -13.33 3.77 -7.32
N SER A 471 -13.40 5.05 -7.71
CA SER A 471 -14.38 5.52 -8.69
C SER A 471 -14.13 4.91 -10.07
N ASP A 472 -12.87 4.81 -10.47
CA ASP A 472 -12.48 4.24 -11.77
C ASP A 472 -12.73 2.73 -11.80
N SER A 473 -12.43 2.01 -10.72
CA SER A 473 -12.75 0.58 -10.61
C SER A 473 -14.26 0.34 -10.63
N ALA A 474 -15.05 1.17 -9.93
CA ALA A 474 -16.51 1.10 -9.97
C ALA A 474 -17.07 1.43 -11.37
N ALA A 475 -16.48 2.40 -12.07
CA ALA A 475 -16.85 2.74 -13.45
C ALA A 475 -16.50 1.61 -14.43
N LEU A 476 -15.32 1.00 -14.31
CA LEU A 476 -14.89 -0.14 -15.13
C LEU A 476 -15.77 -1.37 -14.88
N LEU A 477 -16.06 -1.68 -13.62
CA LEU A 477 -16.98 -2.76 -13.27
C LEU A 477 -18.39 -2.44 -13.80
N GLY A 478 -18.86 -1.20 -13.65
CA GLY A 478 -20.13 -0.74 -14.23
C GLY A 478 -20.19 -0.92 -15.75
N ALA A 479 -19.12 -0.57 -16.47
CA ALA A 479 -19.02 -0.74 -17.92
C ALA A 479 -19.00 -2.22 -18.32
N VAL A 480 -18.19 -3.04 -17.64
CA VAL A 480 -18.04 -4.48 -17.91
C VAL A 480 -19.31 -5.27 -17.61
N TYR A 481 -20.08 -4.88 -16.58
CA TYR A 481 -21.34 -5.54 -16.20
C TYR A 481 -22.59 -4.90 -16.82
N SER A 482 -22.49 -3.76 -17.51
CA SER A 482 -23.61 -3.17 -18.25
C SER A 482 -24.22 -4.05 -19.37
N PRO A 483 -23.48 -4.93 -20.09
CA PRO A 483 -24.03 -5.76 -21.16
C PRO A 483 -24.54 -7.13 -20.68
N THR A 484 -24.35 -7.48 -19.41
CA THR A 484 -24.85 -8.75 -18.85
C THR A 484 -26.27 -8.58 -18.34
N ARG A 485 -27.16 -9.56 -18.61
CA ARG A 485 -28.57 -9.57 -18.11
C ARG A 485 -28.68 -9.63 -16.57
N PHE A 486 -27.56 -9.76 -15.89
CA PHE A 486 -27.41 -9.59 -14.45
C PHE A 486 -26.72 -8.24 -14.22
N GLY A 487 -27.48 -7.16 -14.42
CA GLY A 487 -27.02 -5.81 -14.09
C GLY A 487 -26.63 -5.76 -12.61
N GLN A 488 -25.38 -5.38 -12.36
CA GLN A 488 -24.67 -5.52 -11.08
C GLN A 488 -24.77 -6.93 -10.48
N PRO A 489 -23.72 -7.76 -10.52
CA PRO A 489 -23.65 -8.91 -9.63
C PRO A 489 -23.57 -8.38 -8.19
N ARG A 490 -24.72 -8.18 -7.54
CA ARG A 490 -24.82 -8.19 -6.09
C ARG A 490 -24.45 -9.60 -5.66
N VAL A 491 -23.16 -9.83 -5.45
CA VAL A 491 -22.62 -11.08 -4.87
C VAL A 491 -23.18 -11.29 -3.46
N LEU A 492 -23.73 -10.24 -2.86
CA LEU A 492 -24.41 -10.25 -1.58
C LEU A 492 -25.91 -10.48 -1.81
N THR A 493 -26.41 -11.63 -1.39
CA THR A 493 -27.85 -11.82 -1.15
C THR A 493 -28.36 -10.73 -0.21
N ALA A 494 -29.60 -10.27 -0.34
CA ALA A 494 -30.16 -9.23 0.54
C ALA A 494 -30.01 -9.58 2.04
N GLU A 495 -29.97 -10.87 2.36
CA GLU A 495 -29.72 -11.42 3.69
C GLU A 495 -28.28 -11.21 4.18
N THR A 496 -27.27 -11.38 3.31
CA THR A 496 -25.87 -11.13 3.67
C THR A 496 -25.58 -9.63 3.79
N GLN A 497 -26.20 -8.79 2.95
CA GLN A 497 -26.11 -7.34 3.12
C GLN A 497 -26.76 -6.89 4.44
N ALA A 498 -27.95 -7.39 4.77
CA ALA A 498 -28.61 -7.11 6.05
C ALA A 498 -27.77 -7.58 7.25
N GLY A 499 -27.08 -8.72 7.13
CA GLY A 499 -26.15 -9.20 8.15
C GLY A 499 -24.90 -8.33 8.30
N ILE A 500 -24.35 -7.81 7.20
CA ILE A 500 -23.22 -6.87 7.22
C ILE A 500 -23.66 -5.54 7.83
N ASP A 501 -24.83 -5.02 7.46
CA ASP A 501 -25.37 -3.77 8.00
C ASP A 501 -25.64 -3.91 9.51
N GLN A 502 -26.14 -5.06 9.96
CA GLN A 502 -26.32 -5.36 11.39
C GLN A 502 -24.99 -5.47 12.14
N LEU A 503 -23.96 -6.07 11.53
CA LEU A 503 -22.63 -6.16 12.10
C LEU A 503 -21.96 -4.78 12.19
N GLU A 504 -22.15 -3.94 11.17
CA GLU A 504 -21.65 -2.57 11.16
C GLU A 504 -22.32 -1.73 12.25
N GLU A 505 -23.64 -1.85 12.42
CA GLU A 505 -24.37 -1.17 13.48
C GLU A 505 -23.93 -1.65 14.86
N SER A 506 -23.78 -2.96 15.07
CA SER A 506 -23.26 -3.53 16.32
C SER A 506 -21.83 -3.05 16.61
N THR A 507 -20.97 -2.98 15.59
CA THR A 507 -19.60 -2.49 15.73
C THR A 507 -19.57 -0.98 16.04
N ARG A 508 -20.48 -0.21 15.44
CA ARG A 508 -20.67 1.22 15.73
C ARG A 508 -21.18 1.43 17.15
N GLU A 509 -22.12 0.62 17.61
CA GLU A 509 -22.60 0.61 19.00
C GLU A 509 -21.47 0.27 19.97
N ILE A 510 -20.68 -0.78 19.70
CA ILE A 510 -19.50 -1.14 20.52
C ILE A 510 -18.49 0.01 20.52
N GLY A 511 -18.20 0.61 19.37
CA GLY A 511 -17.31 1.77 19.26
C GLY A 511 -17.81 2.98 20.04
N ASN A 512 -19.13 3.20 20.08
CA ASN A 512 -19.75 4.26 20.87
C ASN A 512 -19.73 3.95 22.37
N HIS A 513 -19.93 2.69 22.76
CA HIS A 513 -19.75 2.24 24.14
C HIS A 513 -18.28 2.38 24.58
N MET A 514 -17.31 2.02 23.72
CA MET A 514 -15.89 2.19 24.01
C MET A 514 -15.47 3.66 24.11
N ARG A 515 -16.05 4.54 23.29
CA ARG A 515 -15.84 6.00 23.43
C ARG A 515 -16.53 6.60 24.65
N GLY A 516 -17.66 6.02 25.07
CA GLY A 516 -18.37 6.39 26.31
C GLY A 516 -17.73 5.84 27.58
N LEU A 517 -16.92 4.77 27.47
CA LEU A 517 -16.10 4.26 28.56
C LEU A 517 -14.98 5.27 28.83
N ASN A 518 -15.14 6.03 29.91
CA ASN A 518 -14.14 6.96 30.38
C ASN A 518 -12.95 6.19 30.97
N VAL A 519 -12.04 5.75 30.09
CA VAL A 519 -10.82 4.99 30.43
C VAL A 519 -9.99 5.74 31.47
N ASP A 520 -10.03 7.07 31.47
CA ASP A 520 -9.33 7.91 32.44
C ASP A 520 -9.93 7.81 33.85
N ALA A 521 -11.26 7.70 33.97
CA ALA A 521 -11.92 7.48 35.26
C ALA A 521 -11.61 6.09 35.83
N VAL A 522 -11.58 5.05 34.98
CA VAL A 522 -11.16 3.70 35.37
C VAL A 522 -9.68 3.70 35.76
N ALA A 523 -8.81 4.36 35.00
CA ALA A 523 -7.39 4.48 35.33
C ALA A 523 -7.14 5.31 36.61
N ALA A 524 -7.99 6.28 36.92
CA ALA A 524 -7.94 7.04 38.16
C ALA A 524 -8.32 6.18 39.38
N THR A 525 -9.42 5.43 39.29
CA THR A 525 -9.84 4.52 40.38
C THR A 525 -8.84 3.38 40.62
N VAL A 526 -8.21 2.87 39.55
CA VAL A 526 -7.13 1.86 39.68
C VAL A 526 -5.90 2.46 40.35
N ARG A 527 -5.50 3.69 39.99
CA ARG A 527 -4.39 4.40 40.65
C ARG A 527 -4.67 4.69 42.12
N GLU A 528 -5.90 5.11 42.46
CA GLU A 528 -6.32 5.34 43.83
C GLU A 528 -6.27 4.05 44.66
N ARG A 529 -6.72 2.93 44.08
CA ARG A 529 -6.66 1.61 44.73
C ARG A 529 -5.23 1.08 44.88
N GLN A 530 -4.36 1.34 43.90
CA GLN A 530 -2.93 1.05 44.00
C GLN A 530 -2.26 1.88 45.09
N GLN A 531 -2.58 3.17 45.20
CA GLN A 531 -2.05 4.03 46.27
C GLN A 531 -2.53 3.59 47.66
N ALA A 532 -3.80 3.20 47.80
CA ALA A 532 -4.35 2.68 49.05
C ALA A 532 -3.69 1.34 49.46
N LEU A 533 -3.38 0.46 48.50
CA LEU A 533 -2.64 -0.78 48.78
C LEU A 533 -1.19 -0.51 49.17
N LEU A 534 -0.52 0.46 48.52
CA LEU A 534 0.84 0.85 48.88
C LEU A 534 0.92 1.51 50.27
N GLN A 535 -0.12 2.24 50.69
CA GLN A 535 -0.21 2.77 52.05
C GLN A 535 -0.40 1.65 53.09
N ARG A 536 -1.26 0.67 52.82
CA ARG A 536 -1.44 -0.52 53.68
C ARG A 536 -0.22 -1.43 53.79
N LEU A 537 0.71 -1.37 52.85
CA LEU A 537 1.98 -2.10 52.91
C LEU A 537 3.08 -1.30 53.61
N ARG A 538 2.86 -0.02 53.87
CA ARG A 538 3.81 0.88 54.53
C ARG A 538 3.50 1.05 56.02
N ASP A 539 2.23 0.95 56.41
CA ASP A 539 1.78 0.77 57.80
C ASP A 539 1.90 -0.70 58.22
#